data_AF-A0A7K3Z2Q8-F1
#
_entry.id   AF-A0A7K3Z2Q8-F1
#
_cell.length_a   1.000
_cell.length_b   1.000
_cell.length_c   1.000
_cell.angle_alpha   90.00
_cell.angle_beta   90.00
_cell.angle_gamma   90.00
#
_symmetry.space_group_name_H-M   'P 1'
#
loop_
_entity.id
_entity.type
_entity.pdbx_description
1 polymer ?
#
loop_
_entity_poly.entity_id
_entity_poly.type
_entity_poly.pdbx_seq_one_letter_code
_entity_poly.pdbx_strand_id
1 'polypeptide(L)' 'MTEEPNKKKKSKLFSVKYCPRCGSTDVFWAQGMPQFWSMWDCRNCSYHGPVILEDGNLAEKLQEDWKQKQ' A
#
# COMPACT_ATOMS: atom_id res chain seq x y z
N MET A 1 -4.87 -29.53 -3.27
CA MET A 1 -3.44 -29.20 -3.44
C MET A 1 -3.39 -27.72 -3.78
N THR A 2 -2.85 -26.95 -2.85
CA THR A 2 -2.81 -25.48 -2.86
C THR A 2 -1.93 -24.98 -4.00
N GLU A 3 -2.52 -24.23 -4.93
CA GLU A 3 -1.76 -23.44 -5.89
C GLU A 3 -1.47 -22.07 -5.27
N GLU A 4 -0.26 -21.93 -4.71
CA GLU A 4 0.33 -20.63 -4.38
C GLU A 4 0.87 -19.98 -5.67
N PRO A 5 0.34 -18.83 -6.12
CA PRO A 5 0.96 -18.13 -7.25
C PRO A 5 2.16 -17.32 -6.76
N ASN A 6 3.32 -17.98 -6.86
CA ASN A 6 4.63 -17.48 -7.26
C ASN A 6 4.82 -15.95 -7.30
N LYS A 7 5.40 -15.43 -6.21
CA LYS A 7 6.11 -14.15 -6.13
C LYS A 7 7.10 -14.02 -7.29
N LYS A 8 6.92 -13.05 -8.19
CA LYS A 8 7.98 -12.43 -9.01
C LYS A 8 7.41 -11.28 -9.86
N LYS A 9 7.53 -10.03 -9.40
CA LYS A 9 7.37 -8.86 -10.28
C LYS A 9 8.45 -7.81 -10.03
N LYS A 10 9.52 -7.99 -10.83
CA LYS A 10 10.31 -7.00 -11.57
C LYS A 10 10.61 -5.67 -10.86
N SER A 11 11.87 -5.54 -10.49
CA SER A 11 12.60 -4.33 -10.15
C SER A 11 12.32 -3.18 -11.13
N LYS A 12 11.44 -2.26 -10.72
CA LYS A 12 11.48 -0.88 -11.18
C LYS A 12 11.80 -0.07 -9.93
N LEU A 13 12.82 0.76 -9.99
CA LEU A 13 13.34 1.60 -8.91
C LEU A 13 12.34 2.72 -8.54
N PHE A 14 11.07 2.37 -8.33
CA PHE A 14 10.06 3.22 -7.73
C PHE A 14 10.14 2.93 -6.24
N SER A 15 10.36 3.97 -5.42
CA SER A 15 10.16 3.85 -3.96
C SER A 15 8.83 3.14 -3.74
N VAL A 16 8.90 1.97 -3.11
CA VAL A 16 7.71 1.18 -2.83
C VAL A 16 6.89 2.00 -1.84
N LYS A 17 5.64 2.27 -2.22
CA LYS A 17 4.71 3.05 -1.41
C LYS A 17 3.77 2.10 -0.70
N TYR A 18 3.56 2.37 0.58
CA TYR A 18 2.81 1.54 1.50
C TYR A 18 1.73 2.37 2.15
N CYS A 19 0.59 1.73 2.40
CA CYS A 19 -0.53 2.34 3.09
C CYS A 19 -0.17 2.57 4.57
N PRO A 20 -0.36 3.80 5.11
CA PRO A 20 -0.08 4.09 6.52
C PRO A 20 -1.11 3.48 7.49
N ARG A 21 -2.17 2.82 6.99
CA ARG A 21 -3.21 2.18 7.82
C ARG A 21 -3.06 0.68 7.91
N CYS A 22 -2.81 0.00 6.79
CA CYS A 22 -2.76 -1.46 6.72
C CYS A 22 -1.42 -2.03 6.25
N GLY A 23 -0.44 -1.17 5.91
CA GLY A 23 0.86 -1.60 5.38
C GLY A 23 0.81 -2.18 3.96
N SER A 24 -0.35 -2.18 3.30
CA SER A 24 -0.48 -2.72 1.94
C SER A 24 0.24 -1.86 0.90
N THR A 25 0.87 -2.51 -0.09
CA THR A 25 1.44 -1.84 -1.27
C THR A 25 0.40 -1.47 -2.32
N ASP A 26 -0.87 -1.84 -2.10
CA ASP A 26 -1.98 -1.59 -3.02
C ASP A 26 -2.52 -0.15 -2.85
N VAL A 27 -1.65 0.82 -3.16
CA VAL A 27 -1.88 2.26 -3.03
C VAL A 27 -1.67 2.95 -4.38
N PHE A 28 -2.59 3.85 -4.73
CA PHE A 28 -2.65 4.52 -6.02
C PHE A 28 -2.79 6.02 -5.83
N TRP A 29 -2.34 6.81 -6.81
CA TRP A 29 -2.71 8.22 -6.85
C TRP A 29 -4.21 8.38 -7.08
N ALA A 30 -4.83 9.23 -6.27
CA ALA A 30 -6.19 9.69 -6.47
C ALA A 30 -6.22 10.51 -7.78
N GLN A 31 -6.64 9.85 -8.87
CA GLN A 31 -6.79 10.45 -10.19
C GLN A 31 -8.26 10.85 -10.38
N GLY A 32 -8.51 12.07 -10.85
CA GLY A 32 -9.87 12.49 -11.21
C GLY A 32 -10.15 13.98 -11.04
N MET A 33 -9.43 14.66 -10.15
CA MET A 33 -9.54 16.11 -10.01
C MET A 33 -8.17 16.78 -9.77
N PRO A 34 -7.94 17.99 -10.31
CA PRO A 34 -6.75 18.79 -10.02
C PRO A 34 -6.52 19.04 -8.53
N GLN A 35 -7.59 19.04 -7.72
CA GLN A 35 -7.53 19.22 -6.27
C GLN A 35 -6.98 17.99 -5.51
N PHE A 36 -6.94 16.82 -6.16
CA PHE A 36 -6.55 15.54 -5.53
C PHE A 36 -5.15 15.06 -5.95
N TRP A 37 -4.38 15.89 -6.65
CA TRP A 37 -3.03 15.59 -7.14
C TRP A 37 -1.96 15.32 -6.06
N SER A 38 -2.35 15.31 -4.79
CA SER A 38 -1.48 14.91 -3.68
C SER A 38 -2.11 13.87 -2.76
N MET A 39 -3.20 13.22 -3.19
CA MET A 39 -3.88 12.20 -2.39
C MET A 39 -3.58 10.79 -2.90
N TRP A 40 -3.47 9.88 -1.96
CA TRP A 40 -3.29 8.45 -2.14
C TRP A 40 -4.58 7.73 -1.77
N ASP A 41 -4.97 6.78 -2.59
CA ASP A 41 -6.09 5.88 -2.38
C ASP A 41 -5.57 4.46 -2.18
N CYS A 42 -6.00 3.79 -1.11
CA CYS A 42 -5.68 2.39 -0.84
C CYS A 42 -6.93 1.52 -0.97
N ARG A 43 -6.88 0.53 -1.87
CA ARG A 43 -8.01 -0.38 -2.11
C ARG A 43 -8.19 -1.44 -1.04
N ASN A 44 -7.18 -1.67 -0.21
CA ASN A 44 -7.21 -2.72 0.80
C ASN A 44 -7.94 -2.31 2.09
N CYS A 45 -7.81 -1.04 2.50
CA CYS A 45 -8.42 -0.53 3.73
C CYS A 45 -9.22 0.77 3.52
N SER A 46 -9.49 1.13 2.26
CA SER A 46 -10.19 2.36 1.86
C SER A 46 -9.56 3.64 2.44
N TYR A 47 -8.23 3.65 2.57
CA TYR A 47 -7.50 4.84 3.02
C TYR A 47 -7.44 5.85 1.87
N HIS A 48 -7.90 7.07 2.11
CA HIS A 48 -7.79 8.17 1.16
C HIS A 48 -7.18 9.39 1.86
N GLY A 49 -5.99 9.81 1.45
CA GLY A 49 -5.31 10.93 2.09
C GLY A 49 -3.91 11.22 1.56
N PRO A 50 -3.29 12.32 2.02
CA PRO A 50 -2.01 12.78 1.49
C PRO A 50 -0.80 12.02 2.05
N VAL A 51 -0.97 11.21 3.09
CA VAL A 51 0.13 10.53 3.77
C VAL A 51 0.37 9.18 3.12
N ILE A 52 1.64 8.92 2.79
CA ILE A 52 2.07 7.62 2.30
C ILE A 52 3.35 7.20 3.00
N LEU A 53 3.48 5.91 3.22
CA LEU A 53 4.65 5.34 3.88
C LEU A 53 5.61 4.82 2.81
N GLU A 54 6.88 5.16 2.89
CA GLU A 54 7.92 4.64 1.97
C GLU A 54 8.86 3.64 2.67
N ASP A 55 8.75 3.53 4.00
CA ASP A 55 9.56 2.63 4.81
C ASP A 55 8.97 1.21 4.81
N GLY A 56 9.66 0.29 4.15
CA GLY A 56 9.21 -1.10 4.03
C GLY A 56 9.25 -1.87 5.35
N ASN A 57 10.17 -1.57 6.27
CA ASN A 57 10.25 -2.26 7.56
C ASN A 57 9.05 -1.90 8.45
N LEU A 58 8.69 -0.62 8.47
CA LEU A 58 7.52 -0.16 9.20
C LEU A 58 6.23 -0.70 8.55
N ALA A 59 6.18 -0.79 7.23
CA ALA A 59 5.04 -1.33 6.50
C ALA A 59 4.77 -2.79 6.85
N GLU A 60 5.81 -3.63 6.92
CA GLU A 60 5.68 -5.05 7.28
C GLU A 60 5.10 -5.21 8.68
N LYS A 61 5.68 -4.52 9.67
CA LYS A 61 5.17 -4.57 11.06
C LYS A 61 3.72 -4.08 11.17
N LEU A 62 3.39 -3.00 10.46
CA LEU A 62 2.03 -2.46 10.42
C LEU A 62 1.06 -3.45 9.77
N GLN A 63 1.49 -4.14 8.72
CA GLN A 63 0.68 -5.16 8.06
C GLN A 63 0.45 -6.37 8.97
N GLU A 64 1.44 -6.79 9.74
CA GLU A 64 1.31 -7.85 10.74
C GLU A 64 0.32 -7.44 11.85
N ASP A 65 0.47 -6.26 12.44
CA ASP A 65 -0.45 -5.74 13.47
C ASP A 65 -1.88 -5.65 12.95
N TRP A 66 -2.05 -5.14 11.73
CA TRP A 66 -3.37 -5.01 11.11
C TRP A 66 -4.06 -6.35 10.87
N LYS A 67 -3.30 -7.39 10.51
CA LYS A 67 -3.81 -8.77 10.36
C LYS A 67 -4.17 -9.41 11.70
N GLN A 68 -3.41 -9.13 12.76
CA GLN A 68 -3.69 -9.64 14.10
C GLN A 68 -4.92 -8.98 14.74
N LYS A 69 -5.31 -7.80 14.25
CA LYS A 69 -6.45 -7.02 14.76
C LYS A 69 -7.78 -7.35 14.07
N GLN A 70 -7.74 -8.15 13.00
CA GLN A 70 -8.92 -8.68 12.28
C GLN A 70 -9.46 -9.92 12.99
#